data_AF-A0A916JVH1-F1
#
_entry.id   AF-A0A916JVH1-F1
#
_cell.length_a   1.000
_cell.length_b   1.000
_cell.length_c   1.000
_cell.angle_alpha   90.00
_cell.angle_beta   90.00
_cell.angle_gamma   90.00
#
_symmetry.space_group_name_H-M   'P 1'
#
loop_
_entity.id
_entity.type
_entity.pdbx_description
1 polymer ?
#
loop_
_entity_poly.entity_id
_entity_poly.type
_entity_poly.pdbx_seq_one_letter_code
_entity_poly.pdbx_strand_id
1 'polypeptide(L)'
;MGPTARPSALASILSALAALALVLGAVGCADGPGGDASAATDALTSEDQRAIAELTEIAPRDTGVEAQIADLVESVECWQPSANLVEERTFRVICRVHFFGADEVRYRDVICIGELDRTPVADHCYPWAYYTDMPSFEDRPAYTV
;
A
#
# COMPACT_ATOMS: atom_id res chain seq x y z
N MET A 1 -28.39 35.09 -41.12
CA MET A 1 -27.37 36.16 -41.03
C MET A 1 -26.69 36.02 -39.69
N GLY A 2 -25.43 35.64 -39.52
CA GLY A 2 -24.36 35.20 -40.41
C GLY A 2 -23.26 34.66 -39.48
N PRO A 3 -22.46 33.66 -39.91
CA PRO A 3 -21.46 33.01 -39.07
C PRO A 3 -20.19 33.86 -38.98
N THR A 4 -19.64 34.06 -37.78
CA THR A 4 -18.25 34.53 -37.62
C THR A 4 -17.35 33.32 -37.39
N ALA A 5 -16.64 32.97 -38.44
CA ALA A 5 -15.57 31.99 -38.46
C ALA A 5 -14.19 32.68 -38.34
N ARG A 6 -13.20 31.85 -37.97
CA ARG A 6 -11.72 31.94 -38.20
C ARG A 6 -10.87 32.55 -37.07
N PRO A 7 -9.55 32.24 -36.99
CA PRO A 7 -8.79 31.09 -37.52
C PRO A 7 -7.81 30.44 -36.51
N SER A 8 -7.27 29.29 -36.94
CA SER A 8 -6.15 28.53 -36.38
C SER A 8 -4.79 29.27 -36.40
N ALA A 9 -3.93 28.96 -35.42
CA ALA A 9 -2.47 28.97 -35.52
C ALA A 9 -1.92 27.98 -34.49
N LEU A 10 -1.45 26.77 -34.85
CA LEU A 10 -0.08 26.47 -35.30
C LEU A 10 1.00 27.07 -34.38
N ALA A 11 1.63 26.24 -33.56
CA ALA A 11 3.09 26.18 -33.41
C ALA A 11 3.51 25.03 -32.48
N SER A 12 3.92 23.93 -33.09
CA SER A 12 4.85 22.96 -32.53
C SER A 12 6.13 23.66 -32.05
N ILE A 13 6.78 23.15 -30.99
CA ILE A 13 8.25 23.02 -30.94
C ILE A 13 8.59 21.88 -29.96
N LEU A 14 9.18 20.83 -30.53
CA LEU A 14 9.95 19.79 -29.87
C LEU A 14 11.12 20.42 -29.11
N SER A 15 11.45 19.91 -27.92
CA SER A 15 12.80 20.04 -27.37
C SER A 15 13.17 18.76 -26.62
N ALA A 16 13.52 17.74 -27.41
CA ALA A 16 14.35 16.64 -26.97
C ALA A 16 15.77 16.92 -27.49
N LEU A 17 16.71 17.15 -26.58
CA LEU A 17 18.14 17.08 -26.89
C LEU A 17 18.86 16.49 -25.67
N ALA A 18 19.16 15.21 -25.82
CA ALA A 18 20.09 14.46 -25.02
C ALA A 18 21.51 15.00 -25.20
N ALA A 19 22.29 14.99 -24.13
CA ALA A 19 23.66 14.50 -24.07
C ALA A 19 24.37 15.06 -22.84
N LEU A 20 24.65 14.21 -21.86
CA LEU A 20 25.94 14.31 -21.17
C LEU A 20 26.34 12.93 -20.66
N ALA A 21 27.11 12.23 -21.49
CA ALA A 21 27.96 11.15 -21.06
C ALA A 21 29.20 11.77 -20.40
N LEU A 22 29.44 11.47 -19.13
CA LEU A 22 30.78 11.52 -18.56
C LEU A 22 31.04 10.25 -17.75
N VAL A 23 31.88 9.42 -18.38
CA VAL A 23 32.65 8.33 -17.79
C VAL A 23 33.55 8.89 -16.69
N LEU A 24 33.55 8.30 -15.49
CA LEU A 24 34.72 8.30 -14.59
C LEU A 24 34.53 7.27 -13.46
N GLY A 25 35.49 6.34 -13.33
CA GLY A 25 35.78 5.69 -12.04
C GLY A 25 35.49 4.19 -11.93
N ALA A 26 36.33 3.35 -12.54
CA ALA A 26 36.61 2.02 -12.01
C ALA A 26 37.62 2.13 -10.86
N VAL A 27 37.64 1.10 -10.00
CA VAL A 27 38.57 0.77 -8.89
C VAL A 27 38.01 1.00 -7.49
N GLY A 28 37.67 -0.12 -6.83
CA GLY A 28 37.37 -0.20 -5.41
C GLY A 28 36.81 -1.56 -4.99
N CYS A 29 37.57 -2.65 -5.18
CA CYS A 29 37.34 -3.88 -4.40
C CYS A 29 37.73 -3.59 -2.96
N ALA A 30 36.76 -3.26 -2.11
CA ALA A 30 36.92 -3.26 -0.68
C ALA A 30 36.12 -4.44 -0.12
N ASP A 31 36.82 -5.57 0.08
CA ASP A 31 36.44 -6.61 1.02
C ASP A 31 36.40 -6.00 2.44
N GLY A 32 35.26 -5.43 2.79
CA GLY A 32 34.91 -5.14 4.16
C GLY A 32 33.91 -6.18 4.64
N PRO A 33 34.15 -6.91 5.75
CA PRO A 33 33.08 -7.61 6.46
C PRO A 33 32.24 -6.57 7.21
N GLY A 34 31.60 -5.69 6.45
CA GLY A 34 30.51 -4.87 6.93
C GLY A 34 29.28 -5.74 6.88
N GLY A 35 28.88 -6.26 8.03
CA GLY A 35 27.60 -6.92 8.19
C GLY A 35 26.50 -5.93 7.81
N ASP A 36 26.07 -5.99 6.56
CA ASP A 36 24.76 -5.56 6.16
C ASP A 36 23.79 -6.43 6.94
N ALA A 37 23.39 -5.94 8.11
CA ALA A 37 22.10 -6.23 8.68
C ALA A 37 21.06 -5.64 7.72
N SER A 38 20.95 -6.23 6.53
CA SER A 38 19.68 -6.32 5.84
C SER A 38 18.81 -7.05 6.84
N ALA A 39 17.98 -6.31 7.56
CA ALA A 39 16.81 -6.87 8.20
C ALA A 39 16.24 -7.85 7.17
N ALA A 40 16.27 -9.14 7.50
CA ALA A 40 15.59 -10.12 6.70
C ALA A 40 14.15 -9.62 6.68
N THR A 41 13.72 -9.06 5.55
CA THR A 41 12.32 -9.10 5.18
C THR A 41 12.04 -10.59 5.09
N ASP A 42 11.68 -11.19 6.23
CA ASP A 42 11.24 -12.57 6.29
C ASP A 42 10.16 -12.68 5.23
N ALA A 43 10.48 -13.43 4.17
CA ALA A 43 9.59 -13.55 3.04
C ALA A 43 8.26 -14.09 3.57
N LEU A 44 7.16 -13.37 3.28
CA LEU A 44 5.84 -13.76 3.75
C LEU A 44 5.56 -15.21 3.38
N THR A 45 5.00 -15.96 4.32
CA THR A 45 4.55 -17.32 4.04
C THR A 45 3.43 -17.30 3.01
N SER A 46 3.20 -18.40 2.29
CA SER A 46 2.08 -18.51 1.35
C SER A 46 0.71 -18.31 2.03
N GLU A 47 0.63 -18.65 3.32
CA GLU A 47 -0.55 -18.44 4.14
C GLU A 47 -0.78 -16.95 4.41
N ASP A 48 0.25 -16.22 4.82
CA ASP A 48 0.16 -14.77 5.02
C ASP A 48 -0.14 -14.02 3.73
N GLN A 49 0.51 -14.42 2.62
CA GLN A 49 0.24 -13.81 1.31
C GLN A 49 -1.24 -13.96 0.90
N ARG A 50 -1.81 -15.16 1.08
CA ARG A 50 -3.24 -15.38 0.82
C ARG A 50 -4.12 -14.55 1.76
N ALA A 51 -3.82 -14.56 3.05
CA ALA A 51 -4.60 -13.81 4.02
C ALA A 51 -4.56 -12.31 3.72
N ILE A 52 -3.40 -11.75 3.39
CA ILE A 52 -3.25 -10.33 3.00
C ILE A 52 -4.03 -10.06 1.71
N ALA A 53 -3.99 -10.96 0.71
CA ALA A 53 -4.76 -10.79 -0.52
C ALA A 53 -6.27 -10.67 -0.25
N GLU A 54 -6.81 -11.57 0.58
CA GLU A 54 -8.22 -11.54 0.97
C GLU A 54 -8.55 -10.28 1.80
N LEU A 55 -7.67 -9.88 2.73
CA LEU A 55 -7.85 -8.67 3.54
C LEU A 55 -7.83 -7.39 2.69
N THR A 56 -7.02 -7.32 1.63
CA THR A 56 -7.01 -6.20 0.67
C THR A 56 -8.36 -6.02 -0.02
N GLU A 57 -9.13 -7.10 -0.21
CA GLU A 57 -10.48 -7.04 -0.79
C GLU A 57 -11.57 -6.69 0.24
N ILE A 58 -11.36 -7.06 1.51
CA ILE A 58 -12.33 -6.87 2.61
C ILE A 58 -12.19 -5.47 3.21
N ALA A 59 -10.97 -5.08 3.61
CA ALA A 59 -10.69 -3.88 4.39
C ALA A 59 -11.32 -2.59 3.82
N PRO A 60 -11.27 -2.30 2.50
CA PRO A 60 -11.87 -1.10 1.95
C PRO A 60 -13.38 -0.97 2.23
N ARG A 61 -14.11 -2.09 2.23
CA ARG A 61 -15.57 -2.13 2.39
C ARG A 61 -16.03 -1.62 3.76
N ASP A 62 -15.18 -1.79 4.76
CA ASP A 62 -15.48 -1.47 6.16
C ASP A 62 -14.85 -0.16 6.63
N THR A 63 -14.18 0.59 5.75
CA THR A 63 -13.60 1.91 6.09
C THR A 63 -14.66 2.99 6.30
N GLY A 64 -15.90 2.77 5.84
CA GLY A 64 -16.93 3.80 5.78
C GLY A 64 -16.66 4.91 4.76
N VAL A 65 -15.57 4.82 3.98
CA VAL A 65 -15.48 5.52 2.69
C VAL A 65 -16.58 4.91 1.84
N GLU A 66 -17.57 5.72 1.44
CA GLU A 66 -18.76 5.22 0.74
C GLU A 66 -18.31 4.23 -0.33
N ALA A 67 -18.85 3.00 -0.28
CA ALA A 67 -18.55 1.89 -1.18
C ALA A 67 -18.76 2.21 -2.68
N GLN A 68 -19.14 3.45 -3.01
CA GLN A 68 -19.37 3.97 -4.34
C GLN A 68 -18.11 4.23 -5.14
N ILE A 69 -16.91 4.16 -4.57
CA ILE A 69 -15.72 4.35 -5.39
C ILE A 69 -14.59 3.42 -4.99
N ALA A 70 -14.76 2.13 -5.33
CA ALA A 70 -13.62 1.21 -5.45
C ALA A 70 -12.48 1.83 -6.30
N ASP A 71 -12.83 2.68 -7.28
CA ASP A 71 -11.88 3.44 -8.10
C ASP A 71 -11.09 4.52 -7.33
N LEU A 72 -11.45 4.82 -6.06
CA LEU A 72 -10.66 5.73 -5.22
C LEU A 72 -9.62 4.99 -4.39
N VAL A 73 -9.72 3.66 -4.21
CA VAL A 73 -8.72 2.92 -3.43
C VAL A 73 -7.43 2.83 -4.22
N GLU A 74 -6.36 3.41 -3.68
CA GLU A 74 -5.03 3.39 -4.31
C GLU A 74 -4.27 2.12 -3.92
N SER A 75 -4.22 1.82 -2.62
CA SER A 75 -3.53 0.66 -2.07
C SER A 75 -4.11 0.25 -0.72
N VAL A 76 -3.85 -0.99 -0.33
CA VAL A 76 -4.13 -1.49 1.02
C VAL A 76 -2.87 -2.15 1.55
N GLU A 77 -2.48 -1.78 2.76
CA GLU A 77 -1.32 -2.34 3.45
C GLU A 77 -1.78 -2.95 4.77
N CYS A 78 -1.44 -4.21 5.01
CA CYS A 78 -1.84 -4.92 6.23
C CYS A 78 -0.63 -5.44 7.00
N TRP A 79 -0.72 -5.49 8.32
CA TRP A 79 0.26 -6.26 9.10
C TRP A 79 0.20 -7.75 8.75
N GLN A 80 1.32 -8.45 8.94
CA GLN A 80 1.40 -9.90 8.73
C GLN A 80 0.52 -10.65 9.75
N PRO A 81 -0.47 -11.46 9.31
CA PRO A 81 -1.39 -12.15 10.21
C PRO A 81 -0.71 -13.17 11.15
N SER A 82 0.20 -14.01 10.67
CA SER A 82 0.90 -15.01 11.49
C SER A 82 1.80 -14.41 12.57
N ALA A 83 2.24 -13.17 12.39
CA ALA A 83 3.00 -12.42 13.39
C ALA A 83 2.11 -11.70 14.43
N ASN A 84 0.79 -11.69 14.23
CA ASN A 84 -0.20 -10.97 15.05
C ASN A 84 -1.35 -11.88 15.50
N LEU A 85 -1.00 -13.11 15.87
CA LEU A 85 -1.90 -14.08 16.48
C LEU A 85 -2.33 -13.63 17.88
N VAL A 86 -3.64 -13.74 18.16
CA VAL A 86 -4.23 -13.54 19.49
C VAL A 86 -4.61 -14.87 20.14
N GLU A 87 -4.78 -15.91 19.33
CA GLU A 87 -4.97 -17.32 19.72
C GLU A 87 -4.21 -18.23 18.74
N GLU A 88 -4.37 -19.56 18.79
CA GLU A 88 -3.58 -20.50 17.97
C GLU A 88 -3.59 -20.17 16.47
N ARG A 89 -4.77 -19.80 15.95
CA ARG A 89 -5.00 -19.52 14.52
C ARG A 89 -5.70 -18.19 14.26
N THR A 90 -6.24 -17.58 15.31
CA THR A 90 -6.95 -16.31 15.23
C THR A 90 -5.95 -15.16 15.27
N PHE A 91 -6.06 -14.23 14.32
CA PHE A 91 -5.23 -13.04 14.23
C PHE A 91 -6.03 -11.76 14.47
N ARG A 92 -5.31 -10.69 14.82
CA ARG A 92 -5.82 -9.31 14.83
C ARG A 92 -4.77 -8.40 14.21
N VAL A 93 -5.07 -7.84 13.05
CA VAL A 93 -4.16 -6.97 12.30
C VAL A 93 -4.78 -5.61 12.04
N ILE A 94 -3.94 -4.60 11.85
CA ILE A 94 -4.35 -3.32 11.29
C ILE A 94 -4.06 -3.35 9.79
N CYS A 95 -5.06 -2.94 9.01
CA CYS A 95 -4.90 -2.63 7.58
C CYS A 95 -5.12 -1.13 7.37
N ARG A 96 -4.22 -0.49 6.64
CA ARG A 96 -4.32 0.88 6.18
C ARG A 96 -4.81 0.90 4.75
N VAL A 97 -5.95 1.53 4.53
CA VAL A 97 -6.54 1.71 3.20
C VAL A 97 -6.22 3.12 2.72
N HIS A 98 -5.41 3.23 1.67
CA HIS A 98 -5.11 4.49 1.00
C HIS A 98 -6.17 4.77 -0.07
N PHE A 99 -6.67 6.00 -0.10
CA PHE A 99 -7.67 6.41 -1.08
C PHE A 99 -7.47 7.84 -1.56
N PHE A 100 -7.84 8.10 -2.80
CA PHE A 100 -7.81 9.43 -3.39
C PHE A 100 -8.89 10.32 -2.74
N GLY A 101 -8.44 11.40 -2.09
CA GLY A 101 -9.28 12.51 -1.65
C GLY A 101 -9.41 13.59 -2.73
N ALA A 102 -9.98 14.75 -2.37
CA ALA A 102 -10.18 15.85 -3.30
C ALA A 102 -8.86 16.41 -3.88
N ASP A 103 -7.82 16.52 -3.04
CA ASP A 103 -6.56 17.18 -3.41
C ASP A 103 -5.31 16.36 -2.99
N GLU A 104 -5.49 15.24 -2.30
CA GLU A 104 -4.40 14.44 -1.72
C GLU A 104 -4.82 12.98 -1.54
N VAL A 105 -3.83 12.08 -1.43
CA VAL A 105 -4.05 10.72 -0.94
C VAL A 105 -4.30 10.79 0.56
N ARG A 106 -5.38 10.16 0.99
CA ARG A 106 -5.74 9.99 2.41
C ARG A 106 -5.66 8.53 2.79
N TYR A 107 -5.73 8.27 4.08
CA TYR A 107 -5.82 6.90 4.56
C TYR A 107 -6.86 6.75 5.67
N ARG A 108 -7.36 5.53 5.82
CA ARG A 108 -8.12 5.08 6.99
C ARG A 108 -7.60 3.73 7.43
N ASP A 109 -7.43 3.59 8.74
CA ASP A 109 -7.02 2.34 9.35
C ASP A 109 -8.26 1.55 9.76
N VAL A 110 -8.21 0.23 9.58
CA VAL A 110 -9.22 -0.72 10.04
C VAL A 110 -8.54 -1.86 10.79
N ILE A 111 -9.26 -2.44 11.75
CA ILE A 111 -8.83 -3.64 12.45
C ILE A 111 -9.55 -4.82 11.82
N CYS A 112 -8.78 -5.77 11.30
CA CYS A 112 -9.30 -7.02 10.77
C CYS A 112 -9.01 -8.15 11.76
N ILE A 113 -10.05 -8.91 12.12
CA ILE A 113 -9.96 -10.07 13.01
C ILE A 113 -10.44 -11.27 12.21
N GLY A 114 -9.64 -12.33 12.21
CA GLY A 114 -9.89 -13.48 11.37
C GLY A 114 -9.15 -14.71 11.83
N GLU A 115 -9.26 -15.77 11.04
CA GLU A 115 -8.61 -17.07 11.26
C GLU A 115 -7.80 -17.45 10.02
N LEU A 116 -6.54 -17.81 10.23
CA LEU A 116 -5.61 -18.10 9.13
C LEU A 116 -6.04 -19.32 8.30
N ASP A 117 -6.76 -20.29 8.85
CA ASP A 117 -7.23 -21.50 8.16
C ASP A 117 -8.65 -21.38 7.57
N ARG A 118 -9.28 -20.19 7.66
CA ARG A 118 -10.62 -19.93 7.12
C ARG A 118 -10.57 -19.33 5.71
N THR A 119 -11.67 -19.49 4.96
CA THR A 119 -11.93 -18.81 3.68
C THR A 119 -13.38 -18.27 3.66
N PRO A 120 -13.58 -16.93 3.57
CA PRO A 120 -12.56 -15.91 3.68
C PRO A 120 -11.89 -15.90 5.06
N VAL A 121 -10.65 -15.41 5.17
CA VAL A 121 -9.90 -15.33 6.45
C VAL A 121 -10.60 -14.45 7.48
N ALA A 122 -11.40 -13.47 7.03
CA ALA A 122 -12.25 -12.62 7.84
C ALA A 122 -13.56 -12.31 7.09
N ASP A 123 -14.65 -12.05 7.82
CA ASP A 123 -15.93 -11.65 7.20
C ASP A 123 -16.02 -10.13 7.00
N HIS A 124 -15.42 -9.37 7.93
CA HIS A 124 -15.42 -7.91 7.96
C HIS A 124 -14.24 -7.40 8.79
N CYS A 125 -13.90 -6.14 8.59
CA CYS A 125 -13.01 -5.36 9.42
C CYS A 125 -13.82 -4.29 10.18
N TYR A 126 -13.20 -3.64 11.16
CA TYR A 126 -13.82 -2.60 11.95
C TYR A 126 -13.05 -1.29 11.78
N PRO A 127 -13.72 -0.14 11.62
CA PRO A 127 -13.05 1.16 11.62
C PRO A 127 -12.15 1.29 12.86
N TRP A 128 -10.88 1.59 12.64
CA TRP A 128 -9.98 1.85 13.75
C TRP A 128 -10.34 3.20 14.38
N ALA A 129 -10.51 3.21 15.69
CA ALA A 129 -10.74 4.41 16.48
C ALA A 129 -9.65 4.49 17.54
N TYR A 130 -9.10 5.70 17.73
CA TYR A 130 -8.05 5.91 18.71
C TYR A 130 -8.61 5.82 20.12
N TYR A 131 -8.14 4.83 20.88
CA TYR A 131 -8.28 4.76 22.32
C TYR A 131 -6.88 4.74 22.94
N THR A 132 -6.73 5.34 24.13
CA THR A 132 -5.49 5.21 24.90
C THR A 132 -5.22 3.72 25.13
N ASP A 133 -3.99 3.28 24.84
CA ASP A 133 -3.48 1.89 24.94
C ASP A 133 -3.77 0.95 23.75
N MET A 134 -4.29 1.45 22.62
CA MET A 134 -4.37 0.66 21.38
C MET A 134 -3.13 0.82 20.50
N PRO A 135 -2.71 -0.25 19.79
CA PRO A 135 -1.59 -0.15 18.88
C PRO A 135 -1.95 0.69 17.65
N SER A 136 -0.97 1.43 17.16
CA SER A 136 -1.03 2.27 15.95
C SER A 136 -0.43 1.51 14.77
N PHE A 137 -0.86 1.80 13.54
CA PHE A 137 -0.39 1.11 12.33
C PHE A 137 1.15 1.08 12.23
N GLU A 138 1.81 2.15 12.66
CA GLU A 138 3.26 2.33 12.64
C GLU A 138 4.02 1.39 13.59
N ASP A 139 3.34 0.70 14.50
CA ASP A 139 3.97 -0.18 15.49
C ASP A 139 4.55 -1.47 14.86
N ARG A 140 4.19 -1.78 13.61
CA ARG A 140 4.60 -3.01 12.91
C ARG A 140 4.83 -2.75 11.41
N PRO A 141 5.67 -3.58 10.74
CA PRO A 141 5.75 -3.54 9.29
C PRO A 141 4.41 -3.94 8.66
N ALA A 142 4.10 -3.32 7.54
CA ALA A 142 2.93 -3.62 6.72
C ALA A 142 3.35 -4.15 5.35
N TYR A 143 2.44 -4.90 4.75
CA TYR A 143 2.67 -5.62 3.51
C TYR A 143 1.48 -5.42 2.57
N THR A 144 1.77 -5.39 1.29
CA THR A 144 0.80 -5.45 0.19
C THR A 144 1.11 -6.67 -0.66
N VAL A 145 0.11 -7.19 -1.36
CA VAL A 145 0.26 -8.27 -2.35
C VAL A 145 -0.29 -7.85 -3.71
#